data_AF-A0A0E3LVY3-F1
#
_entry.id   AF-A0A0E3LVY3-F1
#
_cell.length_a   1.000
_cell.length_b   1.000
_cell.length_c   1.000
_cell.angle_alpha   90.00
_cell.angle_beta   90.00
_cell.angle_gamma   90.00
#
_symmetry.space_group_name_H-M   'P 1'
#
loop_
_entity.id
_entity.type
_entity.pdbx_description
1 polymer ?
#
loop_
_entity_poly.entity_id
_entity_poly.type
_entity_poly.pdbx_seq_one_letter_code
_entity_poly.pdbx_strand_id
1 'polypeptide(L)'
;MNEQYPNLSWALMDNLYLKTAIFEEYKHNLLYLSYLNNLISELISYKCEGIQEKLKDVKTLNKFSSTLSELELALLIAKNKEIKELKLLSDDYLPGKSPDILFRDEVFTSYVEVTRVNENPYITDIILSRLREILKYHPYLVDVSLNTELSMPKMKRPEIYIQKGLVEKSLDMFEEIFQEKLANNTLVASSVIETDSLIFTVEKTD
;
A
#
# COMPACT_ATOMS: atom_id res chain seq x y z
N MET A 1 -5.01 12.63 -24.96
CA MET A 1 -4.39 11.86 -23.85
C MET A 1 -2.99 11.36 -24.20
N ASN A 2 -2.78 10.68 -25.33
CA ASN A 2 -1.44 10.20 -25.72
C ASN A 2 -0.39 11.33 -25.82
N GLU A 3 -0.76 12.47 -26.41
CA GLU A 3 0.13 13.63 -26.51
C GLU A 3 0.38 14.34 -25.17
N GLN A 4 -0.56 14.21 -24.22
CA GLN A 4 -0.47 14.86 -22.92
C GLN A 4 0.38 14.06 -21.92
N TYR A 5 0.34 12.73 -22.02
CA TYR A 5 1.09 11.81 -21.16
C TYR A 5 1.88 10.80 -22.02
N PRO A 6 2.91 11.26 -22.75
CA PRO A 6 3.59 10.46 -23.76
C PRO A 6 4.36 9.28 -23.16
N ASN A 7 5.02 9.46 -22.02
CA ASN A 7 5.80 8.39 -21.38
C ASN A 7 4.89 7.31 -20.80
N LEU A 8 3.81 7.71 -20.12
CA LEU A 8 2.79 6.76 -19.65
C LEU A 8 2.15 6.01 -20.83
N SER A 9 1.90 6.71 -21.94
CA SER A 9 1.34 6.11 -23.15
C SER A 9 2.27 5.14 -23.85
N TRP A 10 3.59 5.41 -23.82
CA TRP A 10 4.64 4.52 -24.30
C TRP A 10 4.73 3.26 -23.41
N ALA A 11 4.78 3.43 -22.09
CA ALA A 11 4.88 2.32 -21.14
C ALA A 11 3.70 1.33 -21.25
N LEU A 12 2.52 1.83 -21.63
CA LEU A 12 1.30 1.03 -21.73
C LEU A 12 0.95 0.62 -23.18
N MET A 13 1.85 0.78 -24.15
CA MET A 13 1.52 0.53 -25.56
C MET A 13 1.12 -0.92 -25.84
N ASP A 14 1.73 -1.87 -25.11
CA ASP A 14 1.45 -3.31 -25.25
C ASP A 14 0.32 -3.79 -24.32
N ASN A 15 -0.30 -2.89 -23.55
CA ASN A 15 -1.44 -3.17 -22.68
C ASN A 15 -2.54 -2.10 -22.82
N LEU A 16 -3.22 -2.12 -23.97
CA LEU A 16 -4.31 -1.17 -24.30
C LEU A 16 -5.47 -1.23 -23.30
N TYR A 17 -5.73 -2.41 -22.72
CA TYR A 17 -6.75 -2.57 -21.69
C TYR A 17 -6.41 -1.73 -20.45
N LEU A 18 -5.22 -1.94 -19.87
CA LEU A 18 -4.78 -1.19 -18.70
C LEU A 18 -4.67 0.30 -19.00
N LYS A 19 -4.19 0.66 -20.19
CA LYS A 19 -4.17 2.05 -20.66
C LYS A 19 -5.53 2.70 -20.57
N THR A 20 -6.55 2.05 -21.11
CA THR A 20 -7.93 2.57 -21.07
C THR A 20 -8.44 2.64 -19.64
N ALA A 21 -8.21 1.60 -18.83
CA ALA A 21 -8.63 1.55 -17.43
C ALA A 21 -8.03 2.69 -16.59
N ILE A 22 -6.72 2.94 -16.69
CA ILE A 22 -6.03 4.02 -15.97
C ILE A 22 -6.58 5.39 -16.40
N PHE A 23 -6.69 5.63 -17.70
CA PHE A 23 -7.13 6.94 -18.19
C PHE A 23 -8.60 7.24 -17.88
N GLU A 24 -9.48 6.23 -17.87
CA GLU A 24 -10.87 6.44 -17.46
C GLU A 24 -11.01 6.64 -15.95
N GLU A 25 -10.34 5.81 -15.13
CA GLU A 25 -10.38 5.89 -13.67
C GLU A 25 -9.88 7.26 -13.17
N TYR A 26 -8.78 7.73 -13.75
CA TYR A 26 -8.09 8.93 -13.29
C TYR A 26 -8.28 10.15 -14.19
N LYS A 27 -9.29 10.17 -15.07
CA LYS A 27 -9.53 11.28 -16.03
C LYS A 27 -9.66 12.65 -15.37
N HIS A 28 -10.16 12.71 -14.15
CA HIS A 28 -10.32 13.94 -13.37
C HIS A 28 -9.17 14.18 -12.38
N ASN A 29 -8.23 13.24 -12.24
CA ASN A 29 -7.06 13.36 -11.37
C ASN A 29 -5.79 13.60 -12.22
N LEU A 30 -5.70 14.80 -12.79
CA LEU A 30 -4.59 15.20 -13.67
C LEU A 30 -3.23 15.19 -12.98
N LEU A 31 -3.21 15.42 -11.66
CA LEU A 31 -1.99 15.36 -10.85
C LEU A 31 -1.46 13.92 -10.79
N TYR A 32 -2.35 12.94 -10.58
CA TYR A 32 -1.97 11.54 -10.55
C TYR A 32 -1.51 11.03 -11.93
N LEU A 33 -2.19 11.41 -13.01
CA LEU A 33 -1.74 11.07 -14.37
C LEU A 33 -0.38 11.69 -14.71
N SER A 34 -0.14 12.94 -14.27
CA SER A 34 1.16 13.60 -14.39
C SER A 34 2.24 12.88 -13.57
N TYR A 35 1.90 12.46 -12.36
CA TYR A 35 2.78 11.67 -11.50
C TYR A 35 3.22 10.37 -12.18
N LEU A 36 2.27 9.58 -12.70
CA LEU A 36 2.58 8.34 -13.41
C LEU A 36 3.45 8.59 -14.64
N ASN A 37 3.14 9.63 -15.43
CA ASN A 37 3.93 10.00 -16.60
C ASN A 37 5.38 10.40 -16.23
N ASN A 38 5.55 11.12 -15.12
CA ASN A 38 6.87 11.55 -14.63
C ASN A 38 7.68 10.38 -14.06
N LEU A 39 7.04 9.47 -13.31
CA LEU A 39 7.66 8.24 -12.81
C LEU A 39 8.27 7.42 -13.96
N ILE A 40 7.50 7.19 -15.03
CA ILE A 40 7.99 6.51 -16.22
C ILE A 40 9.12 7.31 -16.89
N SER A 41 8.97 8.64 -17.01
CA SER A 41 10.00 9.50 -17.60
C SER A 41 11.34 9.40 -16.86
N GLU A 42 11.31 9.40 -15.53
CA GLU A 42 12.52 9.28 -14.72
C GLU A 42 13.16 7.90 -14.88
N LEU A 43 12.38 6.82 -14.82
CA LEU A 43 12.88 5.46 -15.05
C LEU A 43 13.54 5.30 -16.42
N ILE A 44 12.96 5.87 -17.48
CA ILE A 44 13.56 5.91 -18.81
C ILE A 44 14.90 6.68 -18.77
N SER A 45 14.96 7.83 -18.09
CA SER A 45 16.17 8.64 -18.00
C SER A 45 17.33 7.92 -17.30
N TYR A 46 17.02 7.03 -16.35
CA TYR A 46 17.98 6.14 -15.69
C TYR A 46 18.23 4.83 -16.44
N LYS A 47 17.71 4.69 -17.68
CA LYS A 47 17.85 3.49 -18.51
C LYS A 47 17.34 2.22 -17.83
N CYS A 48 16.28 2.31 -17.03
CA CYS A 48 15.61 1.13 -16.48
C CYS A 48 14.98 0.32 -17.62
N GLU A 49 15.35 -0.95 -17.71
CA GLU A 49 14.78 -1.89 -18.69
C GLU A 49 13.50 -2.57 -18.16
N GLY A 50 12.73 -3.20 -19.06
CA GLY A 50 11.63 -4.09 -18.69
C GLY A 50 10.30 -3.41 -18.32
N ILE A 51 10.20 -2.08 -18.47
CA ILE A 51 9.00 -1.31 -18.06
C ILE A 51 7.75 -1.80 -18.81
N GLN A 52 7.84 -1.95 -20.13
CA GLN A 52 6.70 -2.34 -20.97
C GLN A 52 6.33 -3.80 -20.75
N GLU A 53 7.33 -4.68 -20.64
CA GLU A 53 7.16 -6.10 -20.36
C GLU A 53 6.49 -6.31 -19.00
N LYS A 54 6.90 -5.58 -17.96
CA LYS A 54 6.28 -5.67 -16.63
C LYS A 54 4.81 -5.26 -16.65
N LEU A 55 4.47 -4.23 -17.42
CA LEU A 55 3.10 -3.71 -17.51
C LEU A 55 2.20 -4.53 -18.45
N LYS A 56 2.78 -5.30 -19.38
CA LYS A 56 2.06 -6.04 -20.41
C LYS A 56 0.99 -6.99 -19.83
N ASP A 57 1.32 -7.70 -18.77
CA ASP A 57 0.46 -8.75 -18.21
C ASP A 57 -0.46 -8.28 -17.06
N VAL A 58 -0.47 -6.98 -16.76
CA VAL A 58 -1.28 -6.40 -15.70
C VAL A 58 -2.74 -6.30 -16.16
N LYS A 59 -3.60 -7.15 -15.60
CA LYS A 59 -5.02 -7.27 -16.00
C LYS A 59 -6.01 -6.50 -15.14
N THR A 60 -5.59 -5.91 -14.02
CA THR A 60 -6.48 -5.22 -13.08
C THR A 60 -5.82 -3.97 -12.49
N LEU A 61 -6.61 -2.98 -12.08
CA LEU A 61 -6.11 -1.81 -11.36
C LEU A 61 -5.48 -2.19 -10.01
N ASN A 62 -5.96 -3.26 -9.36
CA ASN A 62 -5.35 -3.77 -8.13
C ASN A 62 -3.93 -4.29 -8.36
N LYS A 63 -3.72 -5.13 -9.41
CA LYS A 63 -2.38 -5.59 -9.78
C LYS A 63 -1.51 -4.43 -10.25
N PHE A 64 -2.08 -3.47 -10.97
CA PHE A 64 -1.38 -2.23 -11.35
C PHE A 64 -0.90 -1.46 -10.12
N SER A 65 -1.69 -1.40 -9.06
CA SER A 65 -1.29 -0.78 -7.80
C SER A 65 -0.03 -1.45 -7.22
N SER A 66 0.04 -2.79 -7.21
CA SER A 66 1.26 -3.50 -6.83
C SER A 66 2.45 -3.21 -7.75
N THR A 67 2.22 -3.24 -9.06
CA THR A 67 3.25 -2.92 -10.07
C THR A 67 3.74 -1.48 -9.98
N LEU A 68 2.88 -0.54 -9.57
CA LEU A 68 3.26 0.84 -9.33
C LEU A 68 4.30 0.94 -8.19
N SER A 69 4.15 0.15 -7.13
CA SER A 69 5.15 0.12 -6.06
C SER A 69 6.48 -0.51 -6.49
N GLU A 70 6.46 -1.46 -7.43
CA GLU A 70 7.67 -1.96 -8.06
C GLU A 70 8.37 -0.88 -8.88
N LEU A 71 7.61 -0.10 -9.67
CA LEU A 71 8.13 1.05 -10.43
C LEU A 71 8.72 2.14 -9.52
N GLU A 72 8.03 2.47 -8.43
CA GLU A 72 8.48 3.44 -7.43
C GLU A 72 9.78 3.00 -6.76
N LEU A 73 9.86 1.72 -6.34
CA LEU A 73 11.08 1.19 -5.74
C LEU A 73 12.22 1.13 -6.76
N ALA A 74 11.96 0.75 -8.01
CA ALA A 74 12.94 0.77 -9.07
C ALA A 74 13.50 2.19 -9.27
N LEU A 75 12.68 3.24 -9.20
CA LEU A 75 13.15 4.61 -9.30
C LEU A 75 14.03 5.02 -8.10
N LEU A 76 13.69 4.58 -6.89
CA LEU A 76 14.52 4.82 -5.70
C LEU A 76 15.90 4.16 -5.85
N ILE A 77 15.92 2.92 -6.35
CA ILE A 77 17.15 2.19 -6.67
C ILE A 77 17.94 2.94 -7.76
N ALA A 78 17.29 3.34 -8.85
CA ALA A 78 17.89 4.04 -10.00
C ALA A 78 18.61 5.35 -9.64
N LYS A 79 18.14 6.04 -8.59
CA LYS A 79 18.75 7.29 -8.11
C LYS A 79 20.13 7.07 -7.47
N ASN A 80 20.52 5.83 -7.18
CA ASN A 80 21.87 5.51 -6.76
C ASN A 80 22.82 5.47 -7.98
N LYS A 81 23.85 6.33 -7.96
CA LYS A 81 24.80 6.52 -9.07
C LYS A 81 25.67 5.30 -9.39
N GLU A 82 25.71 4.31 -8.51
CA GLU A 82 26.58 3.13 -8.64
C GLU A 82 25.96 2.00 -9.48
N ILE A 83 24.69 2.15 -9.89
CA ILE A 83 23.98 1.11 -10.62
C ILE A 83 24.33 1.16 -12.11
N LYS A 84 24.78 0.02 -12.64
CA LYS A 84 25.11 -0.17 -14.06
C LYS A 84 23.95 -0.72 -14.87
N GLU A 85 23.13 -1.56 -14.24
CA GLU A 85 21.99 -2.22 -14.86
C GLU A 85 20.83 -2.21 -13.87
N LEU A 86 19.65 -1.82 -14.35
CA LEU A 86 18.39 -1.87 -13.61
C LEU A 86 17.31 -2.37 -14.55
N LYS A 87 16.57 -3.39 -14.12
CA LYS A 87 15.54 -4.03 -14.93
C LYS A 87 14.36 -4.46 -14.09
N LEU A 88 13.16 -4.09 -14.53
CA LEU A 88 11.92 -4.67 -14.04
C LEU A 88 11.71 -6.03 -14.72
N LEU A 89 11.39 -7.04 -13.93
CA LEU A 89 11.30 -8.43 -14.38
C LEU A 89 9.84 -8.84 -14.47
N SER A 90 9.43 -9.39 -15.61
CA SER A 90 8.10 -9.98 -15.76
C SER A 90 7.87 -11.11 -14.74
N ASP A 91 6.61 -11.36 -14.41
CA ASP A 91 6.24 -12.38 -13.43
C ASP A 91 6.71 -13.81 -13.85
N ASP A 92 6.98 -14.02 -15.14
CA ASP A 92 7.45 -15.28 -15.76
C ASP A 92 8.95 -15.30 -16.13
N TYR A 93 9.74 -14.33 -15.65
CA TYR A 93 11.17 -14.22 -15.98
C TYR A 93 12.02 -15.46 -15.60
N LEU A 94 11.74 -16.13 -14.48
CA LEU A 94 12.41 -17.36 -14.04
C LEU A 94 11.46 -18.56 -14.03
N PRO A 95 11.98 -19.81 -14.12
CA PRO A 95 11.21 -21.01 -13.87
C PRO A 95 10.77 -21.06 -12.38
N GLY A 96 9.58 -20.53 -12.07
CA GLY A 96 9.04 -20.45 -10.72
C GLY A 96 8.62 -19.04 -10.33
N LYS A 97 8.77 -18.68 -9.05
CA LYS A 97 8.49 -17.31 -8.59
C LYS A 97 9.61 -16.38 -9.07
N SER A 98 9.28 -15.47 -9.97
CA SER A 98 10.21 -14.45 -10.44
C SER A 98 10.28 -13.30 -9.44
N PRO A 99 11.48 -12.77 -9.14
CA PRO A 99 11.63 -11.50 -8.44
C PRO A 99 11.12 -10.36 -9.33
N ASP A 100 10.86 -9.20 -8.74
CA ASP A 100 10.28 -8.05 -9.45
C ASP A 100 11.33 -7.15 -10.12
N ILE A 101 12.50 -7.03 -9.51
CA ILE A 101 13.57 -6.13 -9.98
C ILE A 101 14.91 -6.87 -9.95
N LEU A 102 15.68 -6.70 -11.03
CA LEU A 102 17.10 -7.00 -11.10
C LEU A 102 17.87 -5.68 -11.07
N PHE A 103 18.89 -5.60 -10.24
CA PHE A 103 19.90 -4.55 -10.41
C PHE A 103 21.31 -5.10 -10.23
N ARG A 104 22.26 -4.46 -10.90
CA ARG A 104 23.69 -4.81 -10.86
C ARG A 104 24.54 -3.56 -10.73
N ASP A 105 25.50 -3.61 -9.83
CA ASP A 105 26.59 -2.64 -9.71
C ASP A 105 27.93 -3.28 -10.12
N GLU A 106 29.06 -2.72 -9.70
CA GLU A 106 30.38 -3.29 -10.03
C GLU A 106 30.68 -4.59 -9.27
N VAL A 107 30.00 -4.84 -8.14
CA VAL A 107 30.40 -5.81 -7.12
C VAL A 107 29.41 -6.96 -7.03
N PHE A 108 28.11 -6.71 -7.10
CA PHE A 108 27.09 -7.72 -6.94
C PHE A 108 25.91 -7.56 -7.90
N THR A 109 25.19 -8.68 -8.08
CA THR A 109 23.90 -8.74 -8.78
C THR A 109 22.83 -9.08 -7.74
N SER A 110 21.78 -8.28 -7.69
CA SER A 110 20.68 -8.43 -6.73
C SER A 110 19.35 -8.64 -7.42
N TYR A 111 18.55 -9.53 -6.83
CA TYR A 111 17.16 -9.73 -7.18
C TYR A 111 16.30 -9.24 -6.02
N VAL A 112 15.31 -8.40 -6.31
CA VAL A 112 14.46 -7.76 -5.32
C VAL A 112 13.02 -8.20 -5.54
N GLU A 113 12.38 -8.63 -4.47
CA GLU A 113 10.94 -8.84 -4.40
C GLU A 113 10.31 -7.61 -3.74
N VAL A 114 9.27 -7.06 -4.36
CA VAL A 114 8.53 -5.92 -3.83
C VAL A 114 7.21 -6.39 -3.26
N THR A 115 7.14 -6.44 -1.93
CA THR A 115 5.88 -6.70 -1.25
C THR A 115 5.27 -5.37 -0.82
N ARG A 116 4.13 -5.02 -1.41
CA ARG A 116 3.31 -3.95 -0.86
C ARG A 116 2.85 -4.32 0.52
N VAL A 117 3.01 -3.37 1.44
CA VAL A 117 2.51 -3.55 2.78
C VAL A 117 1.48 -2.49 3.09
N ASN A 118 0.26 -2.81 2.70
CA ASN A 118 -0.87 -1.91 2.85
C ASN A 118 -1.69 -2.35 4.05
N GLU A 119 -1.06 -2.37 5.24
CA GLU A 119 -1.58 -2.94 6.50
C GLU A 119 -1.40 -4.46 6.60
N ASN A 120 -1.20 -4.94 7.83
CA ASN A 120 -1.16 -6.37 8.11
C ASN A 120 -2.62 -6.86 8.10
N PRO A 121 -3.09 -7.60 7.08
CA PRO A 121 -4.50 -7.96 6.94
C PRO A 121 -5.03 -8.71 8.17
N TYR A 122 -4.17 -9.47 8.85
CA TYR A 122 -4.51 -10.15 10.10
C TYR A 122 -4.85 -9.17 11.23
N ILE A 123 -4.17 -8.03 11.32
CA ILE A 123 -4.43 -7.01 12.33
C ILE A 123 -5.72 -6.26 12.00
N THR A 124 -5.89 -5.86 10.74
CA THR A 124 -7.10 -5.18 10.27
C THR A 124 -8.34 -6.06 10.49
N ASP A 125 -8.26 -7.37 10.21
CA ASP A 125 -9.36 -8.31 10.46
C ASP A 125 -9.73 -8.41 11.94
N ILE A 126 -8.75 -8.45 12.85
CA ILE A 126 -9.00 -8.50 14.31
C ILE A 126 -9.68 -7.22 14.78
N ILE A 127 -9.18 -6.05 14.37
CA ILE A 127 -9.74 -4.75 14.72
C ILE A 127 -11.18 -4.65 14.23
N LEU A 128 -11.43 -4.95 12.96
CA LEU A 128 -12.78 -4.89 12.37
C LEU A 128 -13.74 -5.88 13.04
N SER A 129 -13.30 -7.11 13.33
CA SER A 129 -14.14 -8.11 13.98
C SER A 129 -14.55 -7.67 15.38
N ARG A 130 -13.59 -7.22 16.21
CA ARG A 130 -13.89 -6.79 17.59
C ARG A 130 -14.70 -5.50 17.62
N LEU A 131 -14.39 -4.51 16.79
CA LEU A 131 -15.19 -3.27 16.75
C LEU A 131 -16.64 -3.54 16.31
N ARG A 132 -16.87 -4.46 15.36
CA ARG A 132 -18.24 -4.86 14.98
C ARG A 132 -19.02 -5.47 16.14
N GLU A 133 -18.36 -6.24 16.99
CA GLU A 133 -18.98 -6.82 18.17
C GLU A 133 -19.29 -5.75 19.22
N ILE A 134 -18.30 -4.90 19.54
CA ILE A 134 -18.44 -3.81 20.52
C ILE A 134 -19.54 -2.83 20.10
N LEU A 135 -19.55 -2.42 18.83
CA LEU A 135 -20.45 -1.37 18.31
C LEU A 135 -21.79 -1.92 17.81
N LYS A 136 -22.05 -3.23 17.93
CA LYS A 136 -23.21 -3.92 17.33
C LYS A 136 -24.56 -3.24 17.60
N TYR A 137 -24.70 -2.58 18.75
CA TYR A 137 -25.93 -1.91 19.20
C TYR A 137 -25.76 -0.41 19.40
N HIS A 138 -24.66 0.17 18.93
CA HIS A 138 -24.31 1.56 19.19
C HIS A 138 -24.08 2.30 17.86
N PRO A 139 -24.78 3.43 17.61
CA PRO A 139 -24.67 4.19 16.36
C PRO A 139 -23.42 5.11 16.41
N TYR A 140 -22.24 4.49 16.34
CA TYR A 140 -20.98 5.21 16.28
C TYR A 140 -20.11 4.72 15.12
N LEU A 141 -19.46 5.67 14.48
CA LEU A 141 -18.34 5.45 13.59
C LEU A 141 -17.05 5.51 14.42
N VAL A 142 -16.10 4.62 14.13
CA VAL A 142 -14.82 4.60 14.83
C VAL A 142 -13.70 4.59 13.80
N ASP A 143 -12.96 5.70 13.75
CA ASP A 143 -11.71 5.77 13.01
C ASP A 143 -10.57 5.25 13.87
N VAL A 144 -9.75 4.37 13.29
CA VAL A 144 -8.64 3.73 14.00
C VAL A 144 -7.32 4.19 13.39
N SER A 145 -6.48 4.79 14.21
CA SER A 145 -5.11 5.14 13.84
C SER A 145 -4.14 4.17 14.50
N LEU A 146 -3.33 3.48 13.67
CA LEU A 146 -2.24 2.62 14.14
C LEU A 146 -1.06 3.50 14.57
N ASN A 147 -0.43 3.18 15.70
CA ASN A 147 0.88 3.76 16.03
C ASN A 147 1.97 3.24 15.08
N THR A 148 3.18 3.82 15.16
CA THR A 148 4.31 3.46 14.28
C THR A 148 4.73 1.99 14.36
N GLU A 149 4.51 1.34 15.51
CA GLU A 149 4.87 -0.06 15.73
C GLU A 149 3.91 -1.03 15.04
N LEU A 150 2.61 -0.69 15.01
CA LEU A 150 1.55 -1.44 14.34
C LEU A 150 1.38 -1.06 12.87
N SER A 151 1.77 0.16 12.47
CA SER A 151 1.71 0.62 11.08
C SER A 151 2.72 -0.09 10.18
N MET A 152 3.77 -0.67 10.78
CA MET A 152 4.75 -1.47 10.06
C MET A 152 4.36 -2.95 10.17
N PRO A 153 4.25 -3.67 9.05
CA PRO A 153 3.99 -5.10 9.09
C PRO A 153 5.16 -5.84 9.71
N LYS A 154 4.88 -7.02 10.24
CA LYS A 154 5.93 -7.94 10.65
C LYS A 154 5.81 -9.22 9.86
N MET A 155 6.95 -9.68 9.34
CA MET A 155 7.02 -10.84 8.45
C MET A 155 7.40 -12.12 9.20
N LYS A 156 8.01 -12.00 10.39
CA LYS A 156 8.38 -13.18 11.20
C LYS A 156 7.25 -13.55 12.16
N ARG A 157 6.95 -14.85 12.27
CA ARG A 157 5.89 -15.38 13.16
C ARG A 157 5.93 -14.81 14.60
N PRO A 158 7.08 -14.69 15.29
CA PRO A 158 7.12 -14.14 16.65
C PRO A 158 6.70 -12.67 16.69
N GLU A 159 7.12 -11.89 15.70
CA GLU A 159 6.80 -10.46 15.61
C GLU A 159 5.30 -10.26 15.30
N ILE A 160 4.71 -11.12 14.47
CA ILE A 160 3.26 -11.15 14.20
C ILE A 160 2.48 -11.42 15.50
N TYR A 161 2.93 -12.37 16.32
CA TYR A 161 2.27 -12.69 17.59
C TYR A 161 2.31 -11.51 18.58
N ILE A 162 3.44 -10.81 18.65
CA ILE A 162 3.58 -9.61 19.49
C ILE A 162 2.62 -8.52 19.03
N GLN A 163 2.55 -8.24 17.72
CA GLN A 163 1.61 -7.24 17.20
C GLN A 163 0.17 -7.60 17.48
N LYS A 164 -0.19 -8.88 17.34
CA LYS A 164 -1.53 -9.36 17.69
C LYS A 164 -1.85 -9.09 19.16
N GLY A 165 -0.93 -9.37 20.07
CA GLY A 165 -1.12 -9.09 21.50
C GLY A 165 -1.30 -7.60 21.81
N LEU A 166 -0.56 -6.71 21.13
CA LEU A 166 -0.71 -5.27 21.29
C LEU A 166 -2.08 -4.77 20.80
N VAL A 167 -2.55 -5.30 19.67
CA VAL A 167 -3.86 -4.97 19.10
C VAL A 167 -4.99 -5.45 20.02
N GLU A 168 -4.93 -6.70 20.48
CA GLU A 168 -5.94 -7.25 21.40
C GLU A 168 -6.01 -6.44 22.70
N LYS A 169 -4.86 -6.14 23.31
CA LYS A 169 -4.80 -5.31 24.52
C LYS A 169 -5.40 -3.91 24.30
N SER A 170 -5.11 -3.30 23.15
CA SER A 170 -5.65 -1.98 22.80
C SER A 170 -7.17 -2.02 22.58
N LEU A 171 -7.70 -3.09 21.99
CA LEU A 171 -9.14 -3.28 21.82
C LEU A 171 -9.86 -3.51 23.14
N ASP A 172 -9.26 -4.27 24.07
CA ASP A 172 -9.81 -4.49 25.41
C ASP A 172 -9.86 -3.16 26.18
N MET A 173 -8.78 -2.36 26.14
CA MET A 173 -8.76 -1.01 26.73
C MET A 173 -9.81 -0.08 26.11
N PHE A 174 -9.96 -0.12 24.79
CA PHE A 174 -10.98 0.66 24.10
C PHE A 174 -12.38 0.28 24.56
N GLU A 175 -12.69 -1.02 24.63
CA GLU A 175 -14.01 -1.53 25.04
C GLU A 175 -14.36 -1.07 26.46
N GLU A 176 -13.41 -1.19 27.41
CA GLU A 176 -13.59 -0.73 28.79
C GLU A 176 -13.90 0.77 28.86
N ILE A 177 -13.06 1.61 28.23
CA ILE A 177 -13.21 3.07 28.26
C ILE A 177 -14.49 3.50 27.52
N PHE A 178 -14.81 2.85 26.41
CA PHE A 178 -15.99 3.16 25.62
C PHE A 178 -17.28 2.86 26.40
N GLN A 179 -17.36 1.70 27.06
CA GLN A 179 -18.52 1.34 27.88
C GLN A 179 -18.65 2.23 29.12
N GLU A 180 -17.54 2.60 29.77
CA GLU A 180 -17.56 3.56 30.88
C GLU A 180 -18.11 4.92 30.44
N LYS A 181 -17.62 5.46 29.31
CA LYS A 181 -18.09 6.74 28.79
C LYS A 181 -19.54 6.69 28.31
N LEU A 182 -20.00 5.54 27.79
CA LEU A 182 -21.41 5.32 27.45
C LEU A 182 -22.29 5.35 28.70
N ALA A 183 -21.92 4.60 29.74
CA ALA A 183 -22.70 4.52 30.98
C ALA A 183 -22.82 5.87 31.70
N ASN A 184 -21.75 6.68 31.64
CA ASN A 184 -21.70 8.01 32.24
C ASN A 184 -22.26 9.13 31.34
N ASN A 185 -22.71 8.82 30.12
CA ASN A 185 -23.14 9.80 29.11
C ASN A 185 -22.10 10.90 28.82
N THR A 186 -20.81 10.55 28.85
CA THR A 186 -19.70 11.49 28.61
C THR A 186 -19.12 11.38 27.19
N LEU A 187 -19.68 10.53 26.34
CA LEU A 187 -19.36 10.49 24.90
C LEU A 187 -19.95 11.73 24.21
N VAL A 188 -19.08 12.69 23.91
CA VAL A 188 -19.40 13.85 23.08
C VAL A 188 -19.34 13.47 21.59
N ALA A 189 -19.89 14.32 20.73
CA ALA A 189 -20.07 14.07 19.29
C ALA A 189 -18.82 13.53 18.57
N SER A 190 -17.63 13.97 18.97
CA SER A 190 -16.35 13.40 18.57
C SER A 190 -15.48 13.21 19.81
N SER A 191 -15.15 11.96 20.12
CA SER A 191 -14.40 11.57 21.32
C SER A 191 -13.19 10.74 20.94
N VAL A 192 -12.01 11.14 21.41
CA VAL A 192 -10.79 10.35 21.24
C VAL A 192 -10.60 9.41 22.43
N ILE A 193 -10.27 8.16 22.16
CA ILE A 193 -9.85 7.14 23.11
C ILE A 193 -8.46 6.68 22.69
N GLU A 194 -7.46 7.11 23.45
CA GLU A 194 -6.07 6.70 23.25
C GLU A 194 -5.78 5.45 24.07
N THR A 195 -5.10 4.49 23.43
CA THR A 195 -4.59 3.28 24.07
C THR A 195 -3.10 3.19 23.86
N ASP A 196 -2.46 2.16 24.41
CA ASP A 196 -1.01 1.98 24.29
C ASP A 196 -0.52 1.89 22.84
N SER A 197 -1.35 1.36 21.92
CA SER A 197 -0.93 1.12 20.53
C SER A 197 -1.88 1.59 19.44
N LEU A 198 -3.13 1.88 19.78
CA LEU A 198 -4.16 2.36 18.85
C LEU A 198 -4.79 3.65 19.37
N ILE A 199 -5.15 4.55 18.45
CA ILE A 199 -5.96 5.72 18.76
C ILE A 199 -7.31 5.54 18.06
N PHE A 200 -8.39 5.64 18.83
CA PHE A 200 -9.75 5.50 18.34
C PHE A 200 -10.44 6.85 18.40
N THR A 201 -10.87 7.37 17.24
CA THR A 201 -11.75 8.53 17.17
C THR A 201 -13.16 8.02 16.99
N VAL A 202 -14.00 8.23 18.00
CA VAL A 202 -15.39 7.80 18.03
C VAL A 202 -16.27 8.98 17.66
N GLU A 203 -17.04 8.81 16.60
CA GLU A 203 -18.00 9.80 16.09
C GLU A 203 -19.41 9.27 16.19
N LYS A 204 -20.33 10.07 16.74
CA LYS A 204 -21.74 9.68 16.79
C LYS A 204 -22.34 9.78 15.39
N THR A 205 -22.97 8.72 14.92
CA THR A 205 -23.71 8.76 13.66
C THR A 205 -25.12 9.26 13.94
N ASP A 206 -25.54 10.33 13.24
CA ASP A 206 -26.89 10.89 13.30
C ASP A 206 -27.96 9.94 12.76
#